data_AF-A0A5K1EDL8-F1
#
_entry.id   AF-A0A5K1EDL8-F1
#
_cell.length_a   1.000
_cell.length_b   1.000
_cell.length_c   1.000
_cell.angle_alpha   90.00
_cell.angle_beta   90.00
_cell.angle_gamma   90.00
#
_symmetry.space_group_name_H-M   'P 1'
#
loop_
_entity.id
_entity.type
_entity.pdbx_description
1 polymer ?
#
loop_
_entity_poly.entity_id
_entity_poly.type
_entity_poly.pdbx_seq_one_letter_code
_entity_poly.pdbx_strand_id
1 'polypeptide(L)'
;MGKVVAGAAVVCAATACAVAALIVRHRMRNSGRWSRAKAILREFEERCATPIQRLRQVADAMTVEMHAGLASEGGSKLKMIISYVDNLPTG
;
A
#
# COMPACT_ATOMS: atom_id res chain seq x y z
N MET A 1 9.03 60.68 -19.39
CA MET A 1 9.65 59.38 -19.08
C MET A 1 8.96 58.60 -17.94
N GLY A 2 8.42 59.24 -16.89
CA GLY A 2 7.84 58.53 -15.73
C GLY A 2 6.68 57.56 -16.01
N LYS A 3 5.83 57.81 -17.02
CA LYS A 3 4.72 56.92 -17.38
C LYS A 3 5.18 55.55 -17.92
N VAL A 4 6.33 55.53 -18.60
CA VAL A 4 6.89 54.30 -19.19
C VAL A 4 7.53 53.43 -18.10
N VAL A 5 8.21 54.06 -17.15
CA VAL A 5 8.80 53.38 -15.98
C VAL A 5 7.73 52.77 -15.09
N ALA A 6 6.64 53.50 -14.84
CA ALA A 6 5.51 52.99 -14.06
C ALA A 6 4.83 51.78 -14.75
N GLY A 7 4.64 51.84 -16.08
CA GLY A 7 4.08 50.72 -16.85
C GLY A 7 4.94 49.46 -16.78
N ALA A 8 6.26 49.59 -16.93
CA ALA A 8 7.19 48.47 -16.86
C ALA A 8 7.20 47.80 -15.47
N ALA A 9 7.16 48.58 -14.39
CA ALA A 9 7.14 48.06 -13.03
C ALA A 9 5.87 47.24 -12.72
N VAL A 10 4.70 47.70 -13.18
CA VAL A 10 3.43 46.99 -13.00
C VAL A 10 3.42 45.65 -13.73
N VAL A 11 3.94 45.61 -14.97
CA VAL A 11 4.04 44.36 -15.75
C VAL A 11 4.99 43.37 -15.07
N CYS A 12 6.13 43.83 -14.55
CA CYS A 12 7.08 42.98 -13.82
C CYS A 12 6.47 42.42 -12.52
N ALA A 13 5.75 43.24 -11.77
CA ALA A 13 5.09 42.79 -10.54
C ALA A 13 3.97 41.77 -10.83
N ALA A 14 3.13 42.03 -11.85
CA ALA A 14 2.05 41.14 -12.23
C ALA A 14 2.57 39.77 -12.73
N THR A 15 3.64 39.78 -13.53
CA THR A 15 4.27 38.54 -14.02
C THR A 15 4.92 37.75 -12.89
N ALA A 16 5.63 38.40 -11.96
CA ALA A 16 6.19 37.74 -10.78
C ALA A 16 5.12 37.08 -9.90
N CYS A 17 4.01 37.79 -9.63
CA CYS A 17 2.87 37.26 -8.88
C CYS A 17 2.21 36.07 -9.60
N ALA A 18 2.04 36.14 -10.91
CA ALA A 18 1.46 35.05 -11.70
C ALA A 18 2.35 33.79 -11.66
N VAL A 19 3.67 33.94 -11.79
CA VAL A 19 4.63 32.83 -11.69
C VAL A 19 4.60 32.22 -10.28
N ALA A 20 4.60 33.05 -9.24
CA ALA A 20 4.50 32.58 -7.85
C ALA A 20 3.20 31.78 -7.62
N ALA A 21 2.06 32.30 -8.10
CA ALA A 21 0.77 31.61 -7.99
C ALA A 21 0.77 30.26 -8.74
N LEU A 22 1.38 30.18 -9.93
CA LEU A 22 1.52 28.93 -10.68
C LEU A 22 2.40 27.91 -9.95
N ILE A 23 3.53 28.33 -9.38
CA ILE A 23 4.42 27.46 -8.61
C ILE A 23 3.70 26.93 -7.36
N VAL A 24 3.01 27.80 -6.62
CA VAL A 24 2.23 27.41 -5.44
C VAL A 24 1.14 26.42 -5.83
N ARG A 25 0.38 26.70 -6.90
CA ARG A 25 -0.68 25.80 -7.40
C ARG A 25 -0.11 24.44 -7.83
N HIS A 26 1.04 24.43 -8.51
CA HIS A 26 1.70 23.19 -8.94
C HIS A 26 2.21 22.38 -7.74
N ARG A 27 2.83 23.04 -6.75
CA ARG A 27 3.27 22.41 -5.50
C ARG A 27 2.10 21.85 -4.70
N MET A 28 1.01 22.59 -4.57
CA MET A 28 -0.20 22.12 -3.88
C MET A 28 -0.81 20.91 -4.59
N ARG A 29 -0.89 20.92 -5.92
CA ARG A 29 -1.42 19.79 -6.71
C ARG A 29 -0.53 18.55 -6.58
N ASN A 30 0.79 18.69 -6.65
CA ASN A 30 1.72 17.57 -6.45
C ASN A 30 1.69 17.06 -5.01
N SER A 31 1.63 17.95 -4.01
CA SER A 31 1.48 17.59 -2.60
C SER A 31 0.18 16.81 -2.35
N GLY A 32 -0.94 17.22 -2.97
CA GLY A 32 -2.22 16.51 -2.87
C GLY A 32 -2.20 15.12 -3.53
N ARG A 33 -1.46 14.93 -4.62
CA ARG A 33 -1.25 13.58 -5.19
C ARG A 33 -0.42 12.71 -4.25
N TRP A 34 0.62 13.29 -3.64
CA TRP A 34 1.49 12.57 -2.72
C TRP A 34 0.80 12.27 -1.38
N SER A 35 -0.09 13.12 -0.89
CA SER A 35 -0.87 12.80 0.31
C SER A 35 -1.78 11.60 0.07
N ARG A 36 -2.46 11.54 -1.09
CA ARG A 36 -3.28 10.39 -1.49
C ARG A 36 -2.48 9.11 -1.63
N ALA A 37 -1.35 9.15 -2.33
CA ALA A 37 -0.51 7.97 -2.48
C ALA A 37 0.05 7.47 -1.13
N LYS A 38 0.44 8.38 -0.22
CA LYS A 38 0.83 7.98 1.15
C LYS A 38 -0.31 7.37 1.95
N ALA A 39 -1.54 7.87 1.78
CA ALA A 39 -2.71 7.28 2.44
C ALA A 39 -2.95 5.84 1.97
N ILE A 40 -2.90 5.61 0.64
CA ILE A 40 -3.02 4.26 0.06
C ILE A 40 -1.91 3.34 0.58
N LEU A 41 -0.67 3.81 0.61
CA LEU A 41 0.46 3.01 1.10
C LEU A 41 0.31 2.65 2.58
N ARG A 42 -0.16 3.57 3.43
CA ARG A 42 -0.42 3.28 4.84
C ARG A 42 -1.52 2.25 5.03
N GLU A 43 -2.65 2.42 4.32
CA GLU A 43 -3.73 1.43 4.37
C GLU A 43 -3.26 0.05 3.90
N PHE A 44 -2.44 0.01 2.84
CA PHE A 44 -1.85 -1.23 2.36
C PHE A 44 -0.91 -1.85 3.39
N GLU A 45 0.00 -1.07 3.96
CA GLU A 45 0.91 -1.52 5.02
C GLU A 45 0.14 -2.09 6.22
N GLU A 46 -0.90 -1.39 6.69
CA GLU A 46 -1.73 -1.81 7.80
C GLU A 46 -2.50 -3.10 7.50
N ARG A 47 -3.09 -3.23 6.29
CA ARG A 47 -3.84 -4.42 5.89
C ARG A 47 -2.97 -5.64 5.60
N CYS A 48 -1.75 -5.41 5.11
CA CYS A 48 -0.78 -6.47 4.85
C CYS A 48 0.10 -6.80 6.06
N ALA A 49 -0.01 -6.05 7.15
CA ALA A 49 0.76 -6.31 8.36
C ALA A 49 0.48 -7.71 8.91
N THR A 50 1.55 -8.48 9.11
CA THR A 50 1.52 -9.83 9.67
C THR A 50 2.30 -9.90 10.99
N PRO A 51 1.83 -9.23 12.06
CA PRO A 51 2.46 -9.35 13.36
C PRO A 51 2.39 -10.79 13.87
N ILE A 52 3.31 -11.16 14.76
CA ILE A 52 3.44 -12.55 15.25
C ILE A 52 2.14 -13.14 15.80
N GLN A 53 1.29 -12.32 16.43
CA GLN A 53 -0.01 -12.74 16.95
C GLN A 53 -0.97 -13.16 15.82
N ARG A 54 -0.97 -12.45 14.69
CA ARG A 54 -1.76 -12.82 13.50
C ARG A 54 -1.22 -14.10 12.87
N LEU A 55 0.11 -14.24 12.81
CA LEU A 55 0.73 -15.46 12.28
C LEU A 55 0.40 -16.70 13.12
N ARG A 56 0.35 -16.57 14.46
CA ARG A 56 -0.11 -17.64 15.34
C ARG A 56 -1.56 -18.03 15.05
N GLN A 57 -2.46 -17.05 14.91
CA GLN A 57 -3.86 -17.31 14.53
C GLN A 57 -3.97 -18.07 13.20
N VAL A 58 -3.13 -17.72 12.21
CA VAL A 58 -3.08 -18.43 10.92
C VAL A 58 -2.58 -19.87 11.10
N ALA A 59 -1.54 -20.09 11.91
CA ALA A 59 -1.01 -21.43 12.18
C ALA A 59 -2.02 -22.31 12.95
N ASP A 60 -2.73 -21.73 13.92
CA ASP A 60 -3.77 -22.42 14.68
C ASP A 60 -4.94 -22.82 13.74
N ALA A 61 -5.39 -21.89 12.89
CA ALA A 61 -6.42 -22.18 11.88
C ALA A 61 -5.98 -23.25 10.88
N MET A 62 -4.72 -23.22 10.44
CA MET A 62 -4.15 -24.25 9.58
C MET A 62 -4.16 -25.62 10.25
N THR A 63 -3.82 -25.67 11.54
CA THR A 63 -3.85 -26.91 12.33
C THR A 63 -5.27 -27.47 12.42
N VAL A 64 -6.28 -26.62 12.63
CA VAL A 64 -7.70 -27.04 12.64
C VAL A 64 -8.11 -27.64 11.29
N GLU A 65 -7.78 -26.98 10.17
CA GLU A 65 -8.09 -27.50 8.83
C GLU A 65 -7.37 -28.84 8.57
N MET A 66 -6.11 -29.00 9.00
CA MET A 66 -5.39 -30.26 8.86
C MET A 66 -6.10 -31.41 9.60
N HIS A 67 -6.55 -31.17 10.84
CA HIS A 67 -7.30 -32.18 11.61
C HIS A 67 -8.60 -32.55 10.90
N ALA A 68 -9.34 -31.55 10.40
CA ALA A 68 -10.59 -31.78 9.69
C ALA A 68 -10.39 -32.54 8.36
N GLY A 69 -9.32 -32.23 7.61
CA GLY A 69 -8.98 -32.93 6.36
C GLY A 69 -8.50 -34.37 6.57
N LEU A 70 -7.85 -34.67 7.70
CA LEU A 70 -7.46 -36.03 8.07
C LEU A 70 -8.63 -36.86 8.63
N ALA A 71 -9.59 -36.21 9.29
CA ALA A 71 -10.73 -36.90 9.88
C ALA A 71 -11.72 -37.46 8.84
N SER A 72 -11.85 -36.80 7.68
CA SER A 72 -12.71 -37.25 6.59
C SER A 72 -12.25 -36.64 5.27
N GLU A 73 -12.40 -37.40 4.17
CA GLU A 73 -12.25 -36.85 2.83
C GLU A 73 -13.22 -35.67 2.63
N GLY A 74 -12.71 -34.55 2.11
CA GLY A 74 -13.48 -33.32 1.96
C GLY A 74 -13.84 -32.60 3.28
N GLY A 75 -13.34 -33.06 4.43
CA GLY A 75 -13.64 -32.47 5.75
C GLY A 75 -13.06 -31.06 5.95
N SER A 76 -12.14 -30.63 5.10
CA SER A 76 -11.56 -29.28 5.10
C SER A 76 -11.19 -28.84 3.68
N LYS A 77 -10.76 -27.59 3.50
CA LYS A 77 -10.20 -27.15 2.21
C LYS A 77 -8.83 -27.78 1.93
N LEU A 78 -8.12 -28.24 2.96
CA LEU A 78 -6.91 -29.02 2.85
C LEU A 78 -7.27 -30.48 2.57
N LYS A 79 -6.91 -30.98 1.39
CA LYS A 79 -7.27 -32.34 0.93
C LYS A 79 -6.61 -33.46 1.73
N MET A 80 -5.48 -33.20 2.38
CA MET A 80 -4.73 -34.18 3.19
C MET A 80 -4.62 -35.57 2.53
N ILE A 81 -4.18 -35.59 1.27
CA ILE A 81 -4.15 -36.80 0.44
C ILE A 81 -3.11 -37.79 0.98
N ILE A 82 -3.49 -39.05 1.08
CA ILE A 82 -2.58 -40.14 1.46
C ILE A 82 -1.57 -40.38 0.34
N SER A 83 -0.28 -40.25 0.65
CA SER A 83 0.81 -40.43 -0.33
C SER A 83 1.14 -41.89 -0.63
N TYR A 84 0.68 -42.83 0.22
CA TYR A 84 1.12 -44.23 0.24
C TYR A 84 2.64 -44.43 0.42
N VAL A 85 3.34 -43.39 0.89
CA VAL A 85 4.74 -43.49 1.32
C VAL A 85 4.74 -43.70 2.83
N ASP A 86 4.98 -44.94 3.23
CA ASP A 86 5.08 -45.37 4.63
C ASP A 86 6.53 -45.34 5.15
N ASN A 87 7.51 -45.58 4.27
CA ASN A 87 8.93 -45.60 4.59
C ASN A 87 9.69 -44.52 3.80
N LEU A 88 10.38 -43.64 4.52
CA LEU A 88 11.30 -42.67 3.94
C LEU A 88 12.73 -43.25 3.87
N PRO A 89 13.58 -42.79 2.93
CA PRO A 89 14.99 -43.21 2.87
C PRO A 89 15.75 -42.91 4.16
N THR A 90 16.65 -43.82 4.56
CA THR A 90 17.43 -43.69 5.83
C THR A 90 18.88 -43.22 5.64
N GLY A 91 19.32 -43.02 4.40
CA GLY A 91 20.73 -42.75 4.06
C GLY A 91 21.24 -43.72 3.01
#